data_AF-A0A0Q3VFW5-F1
#
_entry.id   AF-A0A0Q3VFW5-F1
#
_cell.length_a   1.000
_cell.length_b   1.000
_cell.length_c   1.000
_cell.angle_alpha   90.00
_cell.angle_beta   90.00
_cell.angle_gamma   90.00
#
_symmetry.space_group_name_H-M   'P 1'
#
loop_
_entity.id
_entity.type
_entity.pdbx_description
1 polymer ?
#
loop_
_entity_poly.entity_id
_entity_poly.type
_entity_poly.pdbx_seq_one_letter_code
_entity_poly.pdbx_strand_id
1 'polypeptide(L)'
;MLVLILYILAATILLLINMNKVLHPVEIVLYWMINAMINEEFILITIANLKVIKMPNEPIPAITLLISKIYLMPMLSLCFLTYFLIFQTTISRIILISISVLVHTSCLYINEWLGLVNLIHWSYDLTIIFWGAVLFVNLFLLFGYRKLLRRVGIVNESINNA
;
A
#
# COMPACT_ATOMS: atom_id res chain seq x y z
N MET A 1 9.69 -15.12 13.50
CA MET A 1 9.32 -16.09 12.45
C MET A 1 7.81 -16.18 12.25
N LEU A 2 7.00 -16.40 13.29
CA LEU A 2 5.53 -16.43 13.17
C LEU A 2 4.95 -15.17 12.50
N VAL A 3 5.36 -13.98 12.97
CA VAL A 3 4.88 -12.68 12.44
C VAL A 3 5.17 -12.55 10.93
N LEU A 4 6.36 -12.93 10.49
CA LEU A 4 6.74 -12.94 9.08
C LEU A 4 5.79 -13.80 8.25
N ILE A 5 5.50 -15.02 8.71
CA ILE A 5 4.58 -15.94 8.02
C ILE A 5 3.19 -15.32 7.94
N LEU A 6 2.70 -14.70 9.03
CA LEU A 6 1.40 -14.04 9.05
C LEU A 6 1.34 -12.87 8.06
N TYR A 7 2.39 -12.07 7.92
CA TYR A 7 2.44 -10.97 6.95
C TYR A 7 2.42 -11.47 5.51
N ILE A 8 3.18 -12.53 5.20
CA ILE A 8 3.17 -13.16 3.87
C ILE A 8 1.79 -13.74 3.56
N LEU A 9 1.19 -14.44 4.54
CA LEU A 9 -0.14 -15.02 4.40
C LEU A 9 -1.20 -13.94 4.14
N ALA A 10 -1.20 -12.88 4.96
CA ALA A 10 -2.13 -11.76 4.81
C ALA A 10 -1.97 -11.08 3.44
N ALA A 11 -0.75 -10.76 3.03
CA ALA A 11 -0.48 -10.15 1.74
C ALA A 11 -0.93 -11.05 0.56
N THR A 12 -0.72 -12.36 0.67
CA THR A 12 -1.15 -13.33 -0.35
C THR A 12 -2.68 -13.42 -0.43
N ILE A 13 -3.39 -13.40 0.70
CA ILE A 13 -4.86 -13.35 0.72
C ILE A 13 -5.36 -12.07 0.06
N LEU A 14 -4.76 -10.92 0.39
CA LEU A 14 -5.11 -9.64 -0.22
C LEU A 14 -4.86 -9.63 -1.74
N LEU A 15 -3.75 -10.24 -2.19
CA LEU A 15 -3.49 -10.42 -3.62
C LEU A 15 -4.61 -11.22 -4.30
N LEU A 16 -5.02 -12.35 -3.72
CA LEU A 16 -6.10 -13.18 -4.27
C LEU A 16 -7.43 -12.41 -4.37
N ILE A 17 -7.76 -11.59 -3.36
CA ILE A 17 -8.95 -10.72 -3.39
C ILE A 17 -8.87 -9.71 -4.55
N ASN A 18 -7.68 -9.17 -4.83
CA ASN A 18 -7.45 -8.19 -5.89
C ASN A 18 -7.41 -8.79 -7.31
N MET A 19 -7.31 -10.12 -7.45
CA MET A 19 -7.38 -10.78 -8.76
C MET A 19 -8.80 -10.79 -9.37
N ASN A 20 -9.80 -10.30 -8.63
CA ASN A 20 -11.18 -10.18 -9.08
C ASN A 20 -11.38 -9.06 -10.13
N LYS A 21 -10.92 -9.25 -11.38
CA LYS A 21 -11.19 -8.55 -12.67
C LYS A 21 -11.37 -7.00 -12.74
N VAL A 22 -11.45 -6.27 -11.64
CA VAL A 22 -11.70 -4.81 -11.58
C VAL A 22 -10.47 -4.03 -12.00
N LEU A 23 -9.29 -4.53 -11.62
CA LEU A 23 -8.00 -4.04 -12.08
C LEU A 23 -7.45 -5.02 -13.12
N HIS A 24 -6.93 -4.48 -14.23
CA HIS A 24 -6.22 -5.28 -15.21
C HIS A 24 -4.94 -5.85 -14.56
N PRO A 25 -4.47 -7.07 -14.89
CA PRO A 25 -3.25 -7.62 -14.30
C PRO A 25 -2.02 -6.70 -14.40
N VAL A 26 -1.89 -5.97 -15.51
CA VAL A 26 -0.82 -4.96 -15.69
C VAL A 26 -0.99 -3.78 -14.72
N GLU A 27 -2.22 -3.35 -14.42
CA GLU A 27 -2.47 -2.33 -13.39
C GLU A 27 -2.03 -2.82 -12.02
N ILE A 28 -2.34 -4.08 -11.67
CA ILE A 28 -1.96 -4.69 -10.40
C ILE A 28 -0.44 -4.67 -10.23
N VAL A 29 0.30 -5.15 -11.23
CA VAL A 29 1.78 -5.18 -11.20
C VAL A 29 2.35 -3.77 -11.11
N LEU A 30 1.86 -2.83 -11.92
CA LEU A 30 2.33 -1.45 -11.92
C LEU A 30 2.13 -0.78 -10.56
N TYR A 31 0.92 -0.83 -10.00
CA TYR A 31 0.63 -0.20 -8.71
C TYR A 31 1.34 -0.91 -7.57
N TRP A 32 1.52 -2.24 -7.64
CA TRP A 32 2.34 -2.97 -6.68
C TRP A 32 3.78 -2.46 -6.68
N MET A 33 4.42 -2.37 -7.85
CA MET A 33 5.80 -1.89 -7.98
C MET A 33 5.97 -0.46 -7.49
N ILE A 34 5.06 0.44 -7.86
CA ILE A 34 5.13 1.85 -7.42
C ILE A 34 5.00 1.95 -5.90
N ASN A 35 4.06 1.23 -5.29
CA ASN A 35 3.91 1.25 -3.84
C ASN A 35 5.11 0.60 -3.14
N ALA A 36 5.69 -0.46 -3.70
CA ALA A 36 6.91 -1.06 -3.18
C ALA A 36 8.07 -0.04 -3.19
N MET A 37 8.28 0.67 -4.30
CA MET A 37 9.28 1.73 -4.43
C MET A 37 9.06 2.87 -3.43
N ILE A 38 7.82 3.37 -3.29
CA ILE A 38 7.50 4.43 -2.32
C ILE A 38 7.83 3.98 -0.89
N ASN A 39 7.51 2.73 -0.54
CA ASN A 39 7.78 2.20 0.79
C ASN A 39 9.28 1.93 1.03
N GLU A 40 10.00 1.50 0.01
CA GLU A 40 11.45 1.31 0.06
C GLU A 40 12.18 2.64 0.24
N GLU A 41 11.82 3.66 -0.54
CA GLU A 41 12.35 5.03 -0.40
C GLU A 41 12.00 5.63 0.97
N PHE A 42 10.79 5.37 1.47
CA PHE A 42 10.42 5.77 2.82
C PHE A 42 11.36 5.15 3.87
N ILE A 43 11.62 3.84 3.80
CA ILE A 43 12.56 3.17 4.71
C ILE A 43 13.94 3.82 4.58
N LEU A 44 14.46 3.99 3.36
CA LEU A 44 15.80 4.53 3.12
C LEU A 44 15.96 5.94 3.69
N ILE A 45 14.99 6.82 3.43
CA ILE A 45 15.01 8.20 3.91
C ILE A 45 14.85 8.24 5.44
N THR A 46 13.87 7.52 5.99
CA THR A 46 13.54 7.64 7.43
C THR A 46 14.50 6.89 8.34
N ILE A 47 15.08 5.78 7.87
CA ILE A 47 15.99 4.93 8.66
C ILE A 47 17.45 5.27 8.38
N ALA A 48 17.87 5.30 7.11
CA ALA A 48 19.28 5.47 6.78
C ALA A 48 19.74 6.94 6.85
N ASN A 49 18.94 7.86 6.29
CA ASN A 49 19.33 9.27 6.17
C ASN A 49 18.94 10.11 7.38
N LEU A 50 17.65 10.16 7.69
CA LEU A 50 17.13 11.04 8.75
C LEU A 50 17.20 10.43 10.15
N LYS A 51 17.34 9.09 10.25
CA LYS A 51 17.40 8.34 11.52
C LYS A 51 16.24 8.65 12.47
N VAL A 52 15.09 9.03 11.91
CA VAL A 52 13.85 9.32 12.65
C VAL A 52 13.12 8.04 13.05
N ILE A 53 13.46 6.94 12.38
CA ILE A 53 12.98 5.60 12.61
C ILE A 53 14.20 4.66 12.74
N LYS A 54 14.20 3.76 13.72
CA LYS A 54 15.28 2.77 13.90
C LYS A 54 14.78 1.35 13.62
N MET A 55 15.55 0.62 12.81
CA MET A 55 15.34 -0.79 12.55
C MET A 55 16.03 -1.65 13.63
N PRO A 56 15.46 -2.82 14.00
CA PRO A 56 16.14 -3.79 14.84
C PRO A 56 17.42 -4.31 14.17
N ASN A 57 18.45 -4.57 14.98
CA ASN A 57 19.73 -5.12 14.51
C ASN A 57 19.64 -6.60 14.14
N GLU A 58 18.61 -7.30 14.61
CA GLU A 58 18.41 -8.71 14.35
C GLU A 58 17.87 -8.95 12.92
N PRO A 59 18.37 -9.97 12.20
CA PRO A 59 18.03 -10.18 10.80
C PRO A 59 16.57 -10.56 10.58
N ILE A 60 15.96 -11.36 11.46
CA ILE A 60 14.58 -11.82 11.30
C ILE A 60 13.58 -10.65 11.44
N PRO A 61 13.64 -9.83 12.51
CA PRO A 61 12.83 -8.61 12.60
C PRO A 61 13.06 -7.66 11.43
N ALA A 62 14.31 -7.50 10.98
CA ALA A 62 14.64 -6.65 9.84
C ALA A 62 13.95 -7.12 8.54
N ILE A 63 14.07 -8.41 8.21
CA ILE A 63 13.39 -9.00 7.04
C ILE A 63 11.86 -8.89 7.19
N THR A 64 11.34 -9.08 8.40
CA THR A 64 9.90 -8.95 8.67
C THR A 64 9.40 -7.54 8.36
N LEU A 65 10.15 -6.51 8.75
CA LEU A 65 9.83 -5.12 8.41
C LEU A 65 9.87 -4.90 6.89
N LEU A 66 10.90 -5.38 6.20
CA LEU A 66 11.01 -5.26 4.74
C LEU A 66 9.82 -5.92 4.02
N ILE A 67 9.45 -7.14 4.41
CA ILE A 67 8.29 -7.84 3.85
C ILE A 67 6.99 -7.08 4.15
N SER A 68 6.86 -6.50 5.36
CA SER A 68 5.70 -5.66 5.67
C SER A 68 5.59 -4.47 4.72
N LYS A 69 6.72 -3.83 4.36
CA LYS A 69 6.76 -2.61 3.57
C LYS A 69 6.73 -2.84 2.06
N ILE A 70 7.38 -3.89 1.57
CA ILE A 70 7.51 -4.19 0.13
C ILE A 70 6.39 -5.10 -0.37
N TYR A 71 5.78 -5.91 0.51
CA TYR A 71 4.74 -6.85 0.11
C TYR A 71 3.38 -6.53 0.72
N LEU A 72 3.28 -6.42 2.05
CA LEU A 72 1.99 -6.19 2.70
C LEU A 72 1.40 -4.79 2.40
N MET A 73 2.18 -3.72 2.55
CA MET A 73 1.66 -2.35 2.27
C MET A 73 1.17 -2.16 0.84
N PRO A 74 1.91 -2.62 -0.20
CA PRO A 74 1.41 -2.53 -1.57
C PRO A 74 0.12 -3.31 -1.80
N MET A 75 -0.07 -4.47 -1.15
CA MET A 75 -1.32 -5.22 -1.25
C MET A 75 -2.51 -4.51 -0.60
N LEU A 76 -2.29 -3.83 0.54
CA LEU A 76 -3.31 -2.98 1.16
C LEU A 76 -3.68 -1.80 0.26
N SER A 77 -2.68 -1.16 -0.37
CA SER A 77 -2.90 -0.07 -1.32
C SER A 77 -3.65 -0.53 -2.58
N LEU A 78 -3.36 -1.74 -3.07
CA LEU A 78 -4.13 -2.36 -4.15
C LEU A 78 -5.58 -2.62 -3.77
N CYS A 79 -5.84 -3.17 -2.57
CA CYS A 79 -7.22 -3.34 -2.09
C CYS A 79 -7.96 -2.01 -2.05
N PHE A 80 -7.32 -0.96 -1.54
CA PHE A 80 -7.89 0.39 -1.56
C PHE A 80 -8.30 0.81 -2.98
N LEU A 81 -7.41 0.67 -3.97
CA LEU A 81 -7.70 1.04 -5.36
C LEU A 81 -8.86 0.22 -5.96
N THR A 82 -8.88 -1.09 -5.69
CA THR A 82 -9.96 -1.99 -6.13
C THR A 82 -11.31 -1.56 -5.56
N TYR A 83 -11.40 -1.37 -4.24
CA TYR A 83 -12.66 -0.95 -3.60
C TYR A 83 -13.07 0.47 -3.99
N PHE A 84 -12.11 1.36 -4.23
CA PHE A 84 -12.38 2.73 -4.66
C PHE A 84 -13.07 2.76 -6.03
N LEU A 85 -12.71 1.84 -6.93
CA LEU A 85 -13.35 1.67 -8.23
C LEU A 85 -14.74 1.04 -8.12
N ILE A 86 -14.93 0.07 -7.22
CA ILE A 86 -16.21 -0.60 -6.99
C ILE A 86 -17.24 0.38 -6.41
N PHE A 87 -16.82 1.22 -5.47
CA PHE A 87 -17.69 2.19 -4.83
C PHE A 87 -18.02 3.35 -5.77
N GLN A 88 -19.32 3.57 -5.99
CA GLN A 88 -19.82 4.59 -6.91
C GLN A 88 -20.13 5.93 -6.23
N THR A 89 -20.47 5.92 -4.93
CA THR A 89 -20.90 7.14 -4.23
C THR A 89 -19.71 7.89 -3.63
N THR A 90 -19.74 9.22 -3.67
CA THR A 90 -18.68 10.06 -3.08
C THR A 90 -18.51 9.80 -1.59
N ILE A 91 -19.60 9.60 -0.85
CA ILE A 91 -19.58 9.33 0.59
C ILE A 91 -18.84 8.01 0.89
N SER A 92 -19.16 6.93 0.18
CA SER A 92 -18.48 5.64 0.39
C SER A 92 -16.99 5.71 0.06
N ARG A 93 -16.59 6.49 -0.95
CA ARG A 93 -15.18 6.74 -1.29
C ARG A 93 -14.44 7.53 -0.20
N ILE A 94 -15.07 8.55 0.37
CA ILE A 94 -14.48 9.31 1.49
C ILE A 94 -14.30 8.40 2.70
N ILE A 95 -15.32 7.61 3.05
CA ILE A 95 -15.24 6.63 4.14
C ILE A 95 -14.12 5.62 3.88
N LEU A 96 -14.02 5.09 2.65
CA LEU A 96 -12.96 4.17 2.27
C LEU A 96 -11.57 4.78 2.43
N ILE A 97 -11.37 6.03 1.98
CA ILE A 97 -10.09 6.75 2.16
C ILE A 97 -9.74 6.83 3.65
N SER A 98 -10.69 7.27 4.50
CA SER A 98 -10.46 7.37 5.94
C SER A 98 -10.09 6.02 6.57
N ILE A 99 -10.82 4.95 6.22
CA ILE A 99 -10.52 3.59 6.69
C ILE A 99 -9.14 3.15 6.22
N SER A 100 -8.80 3.38 4.95
CA SER A 100 -7.50 3.00 4.41
C SER A 100 -6.36 3.74 5.07
N VAL A 101 -6.48 5.04 5.35
CA VAL A 101 -5.47 5.80 6.11
C VAL A 101 -5.30 5.22 7.51
N LEU A 102 -6.41 4.91 8.20
CA LEU A 102 -6.37 4.30 9.53
C LEU A 102 -5.68 2.93 9.52
N VAL A 103 -6.02 2.06 8.56
CA VAL A 103 -5.42 0.73 8.43
C VAL A 103 -3.91 0.83 8.18
N HIS A 104 -3.47 1.66 7.23
CA HIS A 104 -2.05 1.80 6.92
C HIS A 104 -1.25 2.41 8.08
N THR A 105 -1.84 3.40 8.77
CA THR A 105 -1.23 4.01 9.97
C THR A 105 -1.12 2.98 11.10
N SER A 106 -2.16 2.18 11.31
CA SER A 106 -2.20 1.13 12.32
C SER A 106 -1.12 0.08 12.09
N CYS A 107 -0.77 -0.22 10.82
CA CYS A 107 0.31 -1.14 10.55
C CYS A 107 1.69 -0.64 11.04
N LEU A 108 1.96 0.68 11.00
CA LEU A 108 3.19 1.21 11.58
C LEU A 108 3.19 1.04 13.09
N TYR A 109 2.06 1.31 13.75
CA TYR A 109 1.90 1.11 15.18
C TYR A 109 2.05 -0.37 15.59
N ILE A 110 1.49 -1.30 14.82
CA ILE A 110 1.67 -2.73 15.04
C ILE A 110 3.15 -3.11 14.88
N ASN A 111 3.83 -2.59 13.85
CA ASN A 111 5.26 -2.84 13.67
C ASN A 111 6.08 -2.33 14.86
N GLU A 112 5.73 -1.17 15.40
CA GLU A 112 6.40 -0.59 16.56
C GLU A 112 6.15 -1.41 17.83
N TRP A 113 4.90 -1.77 18.07
CA TRP A 113 4.50 -2.62 19.21
C TRP A 113 5.16 -4.00 19.17
N LEU A 114 5.36 -4.56 17.97
CA LEU A 114 6.09 -5.82 17.76
C LEU A 114 7.62 -5.67 17.82
N GLY A 115 8.14 -4.46 18.06
CA GLY A 115 9.57 -4.19 18.10
C GLY A 115 10.28 -4.29 16.74
N LEU A 116 9.52 -4.31 15.64
CA LEU A 116 10.06 -4.34 14.27
C LEU A 116 10.59 -2.97 13.85
N VAL A 117 10.20 -1.92 14.56
CA VAL A 117 10.61 -0.56 14.31
C VAL A 117 10.54 0.23 15.62
N ASN A 118 11.36 1.27 15.77
CA ASN A 118 11.27 2.21 16.90
C ASN A 118 11.18 3.64 16.36
N LEU A 119 10.11 4.36 16.70
CA LEU A 119 9.89 5.73 16.27
C LEU A 119 10.60 6.68 17.24
N ILE A 120 11.64 7.37 16.77
CA ILE A 120 12.45 8.27 17.63
C ILE A 120 11.92 9.70 17.53
N HIS A 121 11.83 10.22 16.30
CA HIS A 121 11.41 11.59 16.01
C HIS A 121 10.28 11.66 14.99
N TRP A 122 9.72 10.49 14.63
CA TRP A 122 8.61 10.39 13.70
C TRP A 122 7.30 10.39 14.47
N SER A 123 6.48 11.42 14.32
CA SER A 123 5.17 11.49 14.98
C SER A 123 4.12 10.65 14.26
N TYR A 124 3.10 10.20 15.00
CA TYR A 124 1.97 9.50 14.40
C TYR A 124 1.20 10.39 13.42
N ASP A 125 1.13 11.69 13.65
CA ASP A 125 0.50 12.64 12.72
C ASP A 125 1.20 12.66 11.34
N LEU A 126 2.54 12.61 11.33
CA LEU A 126 3.30 12.49 10.09
C LEU A 126 3.02 11.17 9.36
N THR A 127 2.70 10.10 10.10
CA THR A 127 2.30 8.83 9.50
C THR A 127 0.96 8.94 8.78
N ILE A 128 -0.01 9.63 9.38
CA ILE A 128 -1.33 9.89 8.77
C ILE A 128 -1.15 10.72 7.50
N ILE A 129 -0.36 11.80 7.57
CA ILE A 129 -0.08 12.68 6.42
C ILE A 129 0.63 11.90 5.30
N PHE A 130 1.64 11.11 5.64
CA PHE A 130 2.37 10.27 4.69
C PHE A 130 1.42 9.32 3.96
N TRP A 131 0.61 8.54 4.67
CA TRP A 131 -0.29 7.59 4.02
C TRP A 131 -1.41 8.28 3.24
N GLY A 132 -1.93 9.41 3.73
CA GLY A 132 -2.86 10.25 2.97
C GLY A 132 -2.27 10.69 1.63
N ALA A 133 -1.02 11.14 1.63
CA ALA A 133 -0.30 11.52 0.41
C ALA A 133 -0.07 10.31 -0.52
N VAL A 134 0.35 9.15 0.01
CA VAL A 134 0.55 7.93 -0.78
C VAL A 134 -0.74 7.47 -1.45
N LEU A 135 -1.87 7.46 -0.74
CA LEU A 135 -3.17 7.11 -1.31
C LEU A 135 -3.60 8.11 -2.39
N PHE A 136 -3.34 9.40 -2.19
CA PHE A 136 -3.62 10.43 -3.20
C PHE A 136 -2.78 10.25 -4.48
N VAL A 137 -1.48 9.95 -4.33
CA VAL A 137 -0.59 9.61 -5.45
C VAL A 137 -1.11 8.38 -6.20
N ASN A 138 -1.53 7.34 -5.49
CA ASN A 138 -2.12 6.15 -6.08
C ASN A 138 -3.40 6.45 -6.87
N LEU A 139 -4.28 7.30 -6.37
CA LEU A 139 -5.48 7.73 -7.11
C LEU A 139 -5.11 8.52 -8.37
N PHE A 140 -4.14 9.44 -8.27
CA PHE A 140 -3.67 10.21 -9.41
C PHE A 140 -3.11 9.29 -10.52
N LEU A 141 -2.27 8.33 -10.13
CA LEU A 141 -1.73 7.32 -11.04
C LEU A 141 -2.82 6.45 -11.65
N LEU A 142 -3.81 6.03 -10.86
CA LEU A 142 -4.95 5.24 -11.34
C LEU A 142 -5.69 5.95 -12.47
N PHE A 143 -6.09 7.22 -12.24
CA PHE A 143 -6.82 7.98 -13.24
C PHE A 143 -5.94 8.33 -14.45
N GLY A 144 -4.66 8.66 -14.23
CA GLY A 144 -3.71 8.96 -15.30
C GLY A 144 -3.45 7.75 -16.20
N TYR A 145 -3.18 6.59 -15.60
CA TYR A 145 -2.88 5.37 -16.34
C TYR A 145 -4.10 4.85 -17.10
N ARG A 146 -5.31 4.85 -16.50
CA ARG A 146 -6.54 4.48 -17.23
C ARG A 146 -6.84 5.42 -18.39
N LYS A 147 -6.55 6.72 -18.26
CA LYS A 147 -6.68 7.67 -19.36
C LYS A 147 -5.72 7.34 -20.52
N LEU A 148 -4.50 6.92 -20.22
CA LEU A 148 -3.54 6.46 -21.24
C LEU A 148 -4.02 5.17 -21.91
N LEU A 149 -4.47 4.18 -21.14
CA LEU A 149 -4.97 2.91 -21.69
C LEU A 149 -6.19 3.12 -22.60
N ARG A 150 -7.09 4.04 -22.26
CA ARG A 150 -8.23 4.41 -23.12
C ARG A 150 -7.78 5.05 -24.43
N ARG A 151 -6.73 5.89 -24.42
CA ARG A 151 -6.17 6.50 -25.63
C ARG A 151 -5.53 5.47 -26.56
N VAL A 152 -4.97 4.40 -26.01
CA VAL A 152 -4.32 3.31 -26.78
C VAL A 152 -5.34 2.24 -27.21
N GLY A 153 -6.62 2.37 -26.82
CA GLY A 153 -7.69 1.45 -27.24
C GLY A 153 -7.78 0.15 -26.43
N ILE A 154 -6.91 -0.06 -25.44
CA ILE A 154 -6.85 -1.31 -24.66
C ILE A 154 -8.09 -1.50 -23.75
N VAL A 155 -8.75 -0.41 -23.34
CA VAL A 155 -9.84 -0.43 -22.34
C VAL A 155 -11.25 -0.45 -22.96
N ASN A 156 -11.39 -0.35 -24.28
CA ASN A 156 -12.71 -0.30 -24.91
C ASN A 156 -13.43 -1.66 -24.99
N GLU A 157 -12.74 -2.79 -24.86
CA GLU A 157 -13.36 -4.12 -25.02
C GLU A 157 -13.53 -4.90 -23.71
N SER A 158 -12.73 -4.64 -22.67
CA SER A 158 -12.70 -5.51 -21.48
C SER A 158 -13.68 -5.13 -20.37
N ILE A 159 -14.28 -3.94 -20.40
CA ILE A 159 -15.18 -3.44 -19.32
C ILE A 159 -16.66 -3.47 -19.72
N ASN A 160 -17.00 -3.56 -21.01
CA ASN A 160 -18.40 -3.63 -21.46
C ASN A 160 -19.00 -5.05 -21.43
N ASN A 161 -18.21 -6.08 -21.12
CA ASN A 161 -18.64 -7.49 -21.11
C ASN A 161 -18.43 -8.19 -19.75
N ALA A 162 -18.36 -7.45 -18.64
CA ALA A 162 -18.30 -8.00 -17.29
C ALA A 162 -19.49 -7.52 -16.45
#